data_AF-A0A149TL37-F1
#
_entry.id   AF-A0A149TL37-F1
#
_cell.length_a   1.000
_cell.length_b   1.000
_cell.length_c   1.000
_cell.angle_alpha   90.00
_cell.angle_beta   90.00
_cell.angle_gamma   90.00
#
_symmetry.space_group_name_H-M   'P 1'
#
loop_
_entity.id
_entity.type
_entity.pdbx_description
1 polymer ?
#
loop_
_entity_poly.entity_id
_entity_poly.type
_entity_poly.pdbx_seq_one_letter_code
_entity_poly.pdbx_strand_id
1 'polypeptide(L)'
;MFSVPTPVITVFTLTGPQDRLRQIARERAYRTCAPEHMTWEDETTLVMTLESGIGTSFLGHGLGLSDEYPDVSIRGMEYFDCFDNPAFAKWQGGQLVYEADLITVFSILFPTDTSKDWAGCCASFWHRSQPLSAAIAENCPHFDLMPLRQLAGPVPGWVETTDGFATLFLRLPSTPDAQDGLGVIFYPEMGRSTLMTGIDLFGGVARFRRQSYGQISASCPELRAVLRGCWKANEKKRRKARQERKVLRRRLKKAEGERGDSVFSFVETDPWVM
;
A
#
# COMPACT_ATOMS: atom_id res chain seq x y z
N MET A 1 11.57 12.30 -22.38
CA MET A 1 10.12 12.22 -22.08
C MET A 1 9.98 12.44 -20.59
N PHE A 2 9.48 13.60 -20.17
CA PHE A 2 9.25 13.86 -18.75
C PHE A 2 8.08 12.98 -18.30
N SER A 3 8.30 12.11 -17.32
CA SER A 3 7.23 11.37 -16.66
C SER A 3 6.26 12.40 -16.07
N VAL A 4 5.04 12.46 -16.59
CA VAL A 4 3.96 13.15 -15.89
C VAL A 4 3.81 12.42 -14.55
N PRO A 5 3.86 13.12 -13.41
CA PRO A 5 3.61 12.49 -12.12
C PRO A 5 2.21 11.86 -12.16
N THR A 6 2.12 10.57 -11.87
CA THR A 6 0.85 9.86 -11.87
C THR A 6 -0.07 10.48 -10.81
N PRO A 7 -1.31 10.90 -11.16
CA PRO A 7 -2.24 11.48 -10.21
C PRO A 7 -2.57 10.47 -9.10
N VAL A 8 -2.70 10.98 -7.88
CA VAL A 8 -3.26 10.25 -6.75
C VAL A 8 -4.67 10.79 -6.56
N ILE A 9 -5.68 9.93 -6.59
CA ILE A 9 -7.07 10.33 -6.45
C ILE A 9 -7.52 9.97 -5.04
N THR A 10 -7.85 10.97 -4.23
CA THR A 10 -8.49 10.76 -2.93
C THR A 10 -9.99 11.02 -3.05
N VAL A 11 -10.81 10.08 -2.61
CA VAL A 11 -12.26 10.22 -2.49
C VAL A 11 -12.62 10.29 -1.01
N PHE A 12 -13.28 11.38 -0.60
CA PHE A 12 -13.93 11.47 0.70
C PHE A 12 -15.44 11.36 0.54
N THR A 13 -16.04 10.40 1.23
CA THR A 13 -17.49 10.32 1.42
C THR A 13 -17.83 10.91 2.79
N LEU A 14 -18.58 12.00 2.78
CA LEU A 14 -19.01 12.74 3.95
C LEU A 14 -20.48 12.41 4.23
N THR A 15 -20.78 11.92 5.44
CA THR A 15 -22.14 11.63 5.88
C THR A 15 -22.49 12.48 7.09
N GLY A 16 -23.57 13.25 7.01
CA GLY A 16 -23.98 14.17 8.07
C GLY A 16 -25.21 15.02 7.73
N PRO A 17 -25.54 16.01 8.60
CA PRO A 17 -26.67 16.90 8.36
C PRO A 17 -26.54 17.69 7.06
N GLN A 18 -27.63 17.79 6.28
CA GLN A 18 -27.62 18.43 4.96
C GLN A 18 -27.06 19.86 4.98
N ASP A 19 -27.46 20.68 5.96
CA ASP A 19 -26.99 22.06 6.06
C ASP A 19 -25.49 22.14 6.31
N ARG A 20 -24.94 21.21 7.10
CA ARG A 20 -23.50 21.10 7.34
C ARG A 20 -22.77 20.71 6.08
N LEU A 21 -23.24 19.69 5.36
CA LEU A 21 -22.62 19.26 4.11
C LEU A 21 -22.65 20.37 3.05
N ARG A 22 -23.73 21.16 2.99
CA ARG A 22 -23.82 22.33 2.09
C ARG A 22 -22.83 23.43 2.47
N GLN A 23 -22.63 23.66 3.77
CA GLN A 23 -21.59 24.57 4.25
C GLN A 23 -20.21 24.09 3.81
N ILE A 24 -19.89 22.81 4.04
CA ILE A 24 -18.60 22.21 3.65
C ILE A 24 -18.37 22.35 2.16
N ALA A 25 -19.34 21.97 1.32
CA ALA A 25 -19.24 22.09 -0.13
C ALA A 25 -18.90 23.53 -0.57
N ARG A 26 -19.53 24.55 0.03
CA ARG A 26 -19.26 25.97 -0.27
C ARG A 26 -17.89 26.42 0.21
N GLU A 27 -17.47 26.00 1.41
CA GLU A 27 -16.17 26.41 1.99
C GLU A 27 -14.99 25.73 1.31
N ARG A 28 -15.17 24.50 0.83
CA ARG A 28 -14.13 23.68 0.19
C ARG A 28 -14.06 23.87 -1.32
N ALA A 29 -15.15 24.30 -1.94
CA ALA A 29 -15.20 24.68 -3.36
C ALA A 29 -14.07 25.66 -3.69
N TYR A 30 -13.28 25.32 -4.70
CA TYR A 30 -12.16 26.12 -5.20
C TYR A 30 -10.99 26.35 -4.22
N ARG A 31 -11.05 25.77 -3.01
CA ARG A 31 -9.93 25.76 -2.04
C ARG A 31 -9.21 24.42 -2.03
N THR A 32 -9.96 23.34 -1.82
CA THR A 32 -9.41 21.99 -1.67
C THR A 32 -9.97 21.01 -2.68
N CYS A 33 -11.14 21.28 -3.25
CA CYS A 33 -11.79 20.42 -4.24
C CYS A 33 -12.58 21.31 -5.22
N ALA A 34 -12.52 20.97 -6.50
CA ALA A 34 -13.29 21.67 -7.53
C ALA A 34 -14.78 21.28 -7.40
N PRO A 35 -15.75 22.21 -7.57
CA PRO A 35 -17.16 21.88 -7.41
C PRO A 35 -17.66 20.75 -8.31
N GLU A 36 -17.10 20.62 -9.51
CA GLU A 36 -17.37 19.52 -10.45
C GLU A 36 -16.93 18.15 -9.92
N HIS A 37 -16.03 18.12 -8.93
CA HIS A 37 -15.57 16.91 -8.24
C HIS A 37 -16.33 16.67 -6.92
N MET A 38 -17.41 17.42 -6.68
CA MET A 38 -18.32 17.23 -5.55
C MET A 38 -19.66 16.69 -6.04
N THR A 39 -19.99 15.46 -5.65
CA THR A 39 -21.22 14.77 -6.07
C THR A 39 -22.08 14.44 -4.86
N TRP A 40 -23.37 14.77 -4.92
CA TRP A 40 -24.33 14.38 -3.90
C TRP A 40 -24.89 13.00 -4.25
N GLU A 41 -24.73 12.02 -3.36
CA GLU A 41 -25.40 10.72 -3.49
C GLU A 41 -26.85 10.82 -3.01
N ASP A 42 -27.07 11.54 -1.92
CA ASP A 42 -28.37 11.82 -1.33
C ASP A 42 -28.32 13.12 -0.49
N GLU A 43 -29.38 13.42 0.26
CA GLU A 43 -29.46 14.64 1.07
C GLU A 43 -28.48 14.70 2.25
N THR A 44 -27.96 13.54 2.65
CA THR A 44 -27.10 13.33 3.83
C THR A 44 -25.71 12.83 3.48
N THR A 45 -25.40 12.69 2.19
CA THR A 45 -24.15 12.12 1.70
C THR A 45 -23.57 12.95 0.56
N LEU A 46 -22.37 13.46 0.79
CA LEU A 46 -21.57 14.23 -0.18
C LEU A 46 -20.26 13.49 -0.45
N VAL A 47 -19.99 13.23 -1.72
CA VAL A 47 -18.72 12.66 -2.20
C VAL A 47 -17.86 13.79 -2.76
N MET A 48 -16.62 13.87 -2.29
CA MET A 48 -15.60 14.81 -2.74
C MET A 48 -14.42 14.05 -3.32
N THR A 49 -14.08 14.34 -4.58
CA THR A 49 -12.91 13.76 -5.25
C THR A 49 -11.79 14.80 -5.35
N LEU A 50 -10.62 14.47 -4.82
CA LEU A 50 -9.44 15.31 -4.80
C LEU A 50 -8.35 14.66 -5.64
N GLU A 51 -7.88 15.38 -6.64
CA GLU A 51 -6.68 15.01 -7.38
C GLU A 51 -5.47 15.60 -6.64
N SER A 52 -4.76 14.74 -5.93
CA SER A 52 -3.54 15.08 -5.20
C SER A 52 -2.32 14.69 -6.03
N GLY A 53 -1.26 15.50 -5.95
CA GLY A 53 0.04 15.12 -6.52
C GLY A 53 0.67 13.94 -5.77
N ILE A 54 1.83 13.46 -6.25
CA ILE A 54 2.57 12.39 -5.56
C ILE A 54 2.99 12.86 -4.15
N GLY A 55 2.45 12.22 -3.13
CA GLY A 55 2.72 12.50 -1.71
C GLY A 55 1.44 12.48 -0.91
N THR A 56 1.28 11.44 -0.10
CA THR A 56 0.09 11.09 0.69
C THR A 56 -0.31 12.20 1.67
N SER A 57 -1.17 13.11 1.23
CA SER A 57 -1.91 14.03 2.11
C SER A 57 -3.27 13.45 2.52
N PHE A 58 -3.60 12.21 2.10
CA PHE A 58 -4.84 11.50 2.43
C PHE A 58 -5.25 11.62 3.90
N LEU A 59 -4.37 11.18 4.81
CA LEU A 59 -4.65 11.27 6.25
C LEU A 59 -4.70 12.71 6.74
N GLY A 60 -3.85 13.60 6.20
CA GLY A 60 -3.84 15.01 6.55
C GLY A 60 -5.14 15.73 6.18
N HIS A 61 -5.68 15.47 5.00
CA HIS A 61 -6.97 16.01 4.56
C HIS A 61 -8.11 15.46 5.40
N GLY A 62 -8.12 14.16 5.68
CA GLY A 62 -9.13 13.54 6.52
C GLY A 62 -9.10 14.06 7.96
N LEU A 63 -7.91 14.19 8.55
CA LEU A 63 -7.72 14.79 9.88
C LEU A 63 -8.20 16.24 9.92
N GLY A 64 -7.79 17.07 8.96
CA GLY A 64 -8.24 18.47 8.91
C GLY A 64 -9.76 18.61 8.78
N LEU A 65 -10.39 17.81 7.91
CA LEU A 65 -11.85 17.80 7.80
C LEU A 65 -12.52 17.31 9.10
N SER A 66 -11.96 16.28 9.74
CA SER A 66 -12.48 15.71 10.98
C SER A 66 -12.37 16.69 12.15
N ASP A 67 -11.27 17.43 12.24
CA ASP A 67 -11.04 18.45 13.28
C ASP A 67 -11.99 19.64 13.12
N GLU A 68 -12.23 20.08 11.89
CA GLU A 68 -13.11 21.21 11.59
C GLU A 68 -14.61 20.85 11.66
N TYR A 69 -14.97 19.61 11.30
CA TYR A 69 -16.37 19.14 11.24
C TYR A 69 -16.56 17.81 11.99
N PRO A 70 -16.43 17.79 13.32
CA PRO A 70 -16.52 16.56 14.11
C PRO A 70 -17.92 15.92 14.10
N ASP A 71 -18.95 16.67 13.69
CA ASP A 71 -20.33 16.20 13.52
C ASP A 71 -20.56 15.43 12.20
N VAL A 72 -19.56 15.39 11.31
CA VAL A 72 -19.62 14.67 10.04
C VAL A 72 -18.80 13.39 10.13
N SER A 73 -19.38 12.27 9.70
CA SER A 73 -18.64 11.04 9.49
C SER A 73 -17.91 11.13 8.15
N ILE A 74 -16.62 10.86 8.15
CA ILE A 74 -15.77 10.97 6.96
C ILE A 74 -15.22 9.59 6.65
N ARG A 75 -15.41 9.13 5.43
CA ARG A 75 -14.75 7.94 4.90
C ARG A 75 -13.82 8.40 3.80
N GLY A 76 -12.57 7.99 3.88
CA GLY A 76 -11.54 8.34 2.93
C GLY A 76 -11.04 7.09 2.21
N MET A 77 -10.83 7.25 0.90
CA MET A 77 -10.22 6.25 0.05
C MET A 77 -9.20 6.91 -0.88
N GLU A 78 -7.97 6.41 -0.97
CA GLU A 78 -6.93 6.96 -1.85
C GLU A 78 -6.50 5.94 -2.91
N TYR A 79 -6.64 6.29 -4.18
CA TYR A 79 -6.27 5.51 -5.35
C TYR A 79 -5.03 6.08 -6.03
N PHE A 80 -4.30 5.22 -6.73
CA PHE A 80 -3.19 5.62 -7.60
C PHE A 80 -3.56 5.29 -9.04
N ASP A 81 -3.44 6.23 -9.97
CA ASP A 81 -3.86 6.04 -11.38
C ASP A 81 -3.15 4.89 -12.11
N CYS A 82 -2.07 4.34 -11.55
CA CYS A 82 -1.37 3.16 -12.08
C CYS A 82 -1.57 1.88 -11.26
N PHE A 83 -2.39 1.90 -10.19
CA PHE A 83 -2.65 0.77 -9.31
C PHE A 83 -4.08 0.81 -8.72
N ASP A 84 -4.86 -0.25 -8.88
CA ASP A 84 -6.23 -0.40 -8.33
C ASP A 84 -6.29 -0.59 -6.81
N ASN A 85 -5.35 -0.03 -6.03
CA ASN A 85 -5.14 -0.43 -4.64
C ASN A 85 -5.40 0.72 -3.67
N PRO A 86 -6.61 0.77 -3.11
CA PRO A 86 -7.00 1.85 -2.24
C PRO A 86 -6.38 1.78 -0.85
N ALA A 87 -5.97 2.93 -0.33
CA ALA A 87 -5.87 3.17 1.11
C ALA A 87 -7.25 3.46 1.69
N PHE A 88 -7.47 3.12 2.96
CA PHE A 88 -8.73 3.41 3.65
C PHE A 88 -8.51 4.05 5.02
N ALA A 89 -9.38 5.00 5.34
CA ALA A 89 -9.50 5.53 6.68
C ALA A 89 -10.93 6.03 6.93
N LYS A 90 -11.32 6.06 8.19
CA LYS A 90 -12.60 6.64 8.60
C LYS A 90 -12.41 7.50 9.83
N TRP A 91 -13.08 8.65 9.82
CA TRP A 91 -13.20 9.54 10.96
C TRP A 91 -14.66 9.65 11.37
N GLN A 92 -14.90 9.68 12.69
CA GLN A 92 -16.24 9.83 13.25
C GLN A 92 -16.13 10.54 14.61
N GLY A 93 -16.97 11.54 14.85
CA GLY A 93 -16.94 12.29 16.10
C GLY A 93 -15.63 13.07 16.30
N GLY A 94 -14.99 13.51 15.20
CA GLY A 94 -13.69 14.17 15.25
C GLY A 94 -12.49 13.24 15.46
N GLN A 95 -12.68 11.92 15.52
CA GLN A 95 -11.60 10.96 15.78
C GLN A 95 -11.40 9.99 14.63
N LEU A 96 -10.14 9.61 14.38
CA LEU A 96 -9.79 8.51 13.48
C LEU A 96 -10.27 7.18 14.07
N VAL A 97 -11.25 6.55 13.44
CA VAL A 97 -11.86 5.28 13.84
C VAL A 97 -11.04 4.09 13.37
N TYR A 98 -10.55 4.18 12.13
CA TYR A 98 -9.65 3.18 11.57
C TYR A 98 -8.77 3.79 10.47
N GLU A 99 -7.62 3.16 10.27
CA GLU A 99 -6.64 3.46 9.24
C GLU A 99 -6.00 2.15 8.79
N ALA A 100 -5.75 2.04 7.49
CA ALA A 100 -5.11 0.89 6.87
C ALA A 100 -3.91 1.35 6.01
N ASP A 101 -2.75 1.60 6.65
CA ASP A 101 -1.60 2.30 6.02
C ASP A 101 -0.37 1.43 5.67
N LEU A 102 -0.35 0.13 6.00
CA LEU A 102 0.71 -0.79 5.53
C LEU A 102 0.38 -1.33 4.13
N ILE A 103 0.30 -0.46 3.14
CA ILE A 103 -0.11 -0.85 1.79
C ILE A 103 1.08 -1.34 1.00
N THR A 104 1.05 -2.60 0.57
CA THR A 104 1.97 -3.11 -0.44
C THR A 104 1.18 -3.88 -1.48
N VAL A 105 1.44 -3.55 -2.75
CA VAL A 105 0.72 -4.07 -3.89
C VAL A 105 1.64 -4.97 -4.70
N PHE A 106 1.13 -6.13 -5.07
CA PHE A 106 1.72 -6.96 -6.10
C PHE A 106 0.69 -7.26 -7.16
N SER A 107 0.92 -6.79 -8.39
CA SER A 107 0.13 -7.23 -9.53
C SER A 107 0.46 -8.69 -9.84
N ILE A 108 -0.54 -9.56 -9.80
CA ILE A 108 -0.45 -10.95 -10.23
C ILE A 108 -1.17 -11.05 -11.57
N LEU A 109 -0.39 -10.95 -12.65
CA LEU A 109 -0.91 -11.19 -14.00
C LEU A 109 -1.18 -12.68 -14.12
N PHE A 110 -2.46 -13.09 -14.14
CA PHE A 110 -2.80 -14.43 -14.58
C PHE A 110 -2.99 -14.48 -16.10
N PRO A 111 -2.38 -15.47 -16.76
CA PRO A 111 -2.96 -16.04 -17.96
C PRO A 111 -3.98 -17.10 -17.51
N THR A 112 -5.14 -16.73 -16.96
CA THR A 112 -6.18 -17.72 -16.62
C THR A 112 -7.12 -18.01 -17.78
N ASP A 113 -7.02 -17.27 -18.89
CA ASP A 113 -7.67 -17.57 -20.16
C ASP A 113 -7.06 -16.71 -21.28
N THR A 114 -6.35 -17.27 -22.26
CA THR A 114 -5.81 -16.49 -23.40
C THR A 114 -6.91 -15.93 -24.32
N SER A 115 -8.17 -16.32 -24.10
CA SER A 115 -9.34 -15.83 -24.83
C SER A 115 -10.10 -14.70 -24.12
N LYS A 116 -9.67 -14.28 -22.92
CA LYS A 116 -10.30 -13.20 -22.16
C LYS A 116 -9.27 -12.24 -21.60
N ASP A 117 -9.51 -10.94 -21.78
CA ASP A 117 -8.84 -9.91 -21.00
C ASP A 117 -9.41 -9.93 -19.58
N TRP A 118 -8.61 -10.44 -18.65
CA TRP A 118 -8.81 -10.21 -17.22
C TRP A 118 -7.86 -9.09 -16.81
N ALA A 119 -8.37 -8.04 -16.16
CA ALA A 119 -7.49 -7.18 -15.36
C ALA A 119 -6.82 -8.10 -14.31
N GLY A 120 -5.49 -8.16 -14.29
CA GLY A 120 -4.75 -9.10 -13.44
C GLY A 120 -5.21 -9.06 -11.98
N CYS A 121 -5.10 -10.18 -11.26
CA CYS A 121 -5.42 -10.20 -9.83
C CYS A 121 -4.32 -9.48 -9.05
N CYS A 122 -4.63 -8.43 -8.29
CA CYS A 122 -3.65 -7.80 -7.40
C CYS A 122 -3.71 -8.40 -6.00
N ALA A 123 -2.56 -8.65 -5.39
CA ALA A 123 -2.46 -8.93 -3.96
C ALA A 123 -2.09 -7.64 -3.23
N SER A 124 -2.99 -7.20 -2.36
CA SER A 124 -2.81 -6.04 -1.50
C SER A 124 -2.77 -6.46 -0.04
N PHE A 125 -1.96 -5.74 0.73
CA PHE A 125 -1.77 -5.98 2.15
C PHE A 125 -2.03 -4.72 2.93
N TRP A 126 -2.49 -4.85 4.18
CA TRP A 126 -2.79 -3.73 5.06
C TRP A 126 -2.40 -4.04 6.49
N HIS A 127 -2.31 -3.01 7.33
CA HIS A 127 -2.16 -3.19 8.76
C HIS A 127 -3.43 -3.81 9.35
N ARG A 128 -3.31 -4.96 10.02
CA ARG A 128 -4.47 -5.54 10.67
C ARG A 128 -4.93 -4.65 11.83
N SER A 129 -6.19 -4.24 11.76
CA SER A 129 -6.94 -3.62 12.84
C SER A 129 -8.31 -4.27 12.94
N GLN A 130 -8.95 -4.19 14.11
CA GLN A 130 -10.28 -4.78 14.30
C GLN A 130 -11.32 -4.27 13.28
N PRO A 131 -11.30 -2.99 12.85
CA PRO A 131 -12.23 -2.48 11.84
C PRO A 131 -11.83 -2.80 10.39
N LEU A 132 -10.63 -3.33 10.12
CA LEU A 132 -10.12 -3.51 8.76
C LEU A 132 -11.05 -4.34 7.87
N SER A 133 -11.51 -5.50 8.36
CA SER A 133 -12.37 -6.39 7.55
C SER A 133 -13.70 -5.72 7.19
N ALA A 134 -14.28 -4.93 8.10
CA ALA A 134 -15.47 -4.15 7.82
C ALA A 134 -15.18 -3.04 6.80
N ALA A 135 -14.03 -2.37 6.92
CA ALA A 135 -13.60 -1.35 5.97
C ALA A 135 -13.40 -1.92 4.55
N ILE A 136 -12.74 -3.08 4.43
CA ILE A 136 -12.56 -3.74 3.13
C ILE A 136 -13.90 -4.22 2.57
N ALA A 137 -14.78 -4.82 3.39
CA ALA A 137 -16.10 -5.24 2.94
C ALA A 137 -16.95 -4.06 2.44
N GLU A 138 -16.80 -2.89 3.04
CA GLU A 138 -17.54 -1.69 2.68
C GLU A 138 -16.99 -1.00 1.43
N ASN A 139 -15.66 -0.90 1.29
CA ASN A 139 -15.02 -0.12 0.23
C ASN A 139 -14.57 -0.98 -0.96
N CYS A 140 -14.32 -2.27 -0.74
CA CYS A 140 -13.83 -3.24 -1.71
C CYS A 140 -14.47 -4.63 -1.46
N PRO A 141 -15.80 -4.77 -1.58
CA PRO A 141 -16.55 -5.99 -1.19
C PRO A 141 -16.13 -7.26 -1.94
N HIS A 142 -15.40 -7.13 -3.05
CA HIS A 142 -14.93 -8.24 -3.87
C HIS A 142 -13.46 -8.57 -3.66
N PHE A 143 -12.76 -7.85 -2.78
CA PHE A 143 -11.37 -8.14 -2.49
C PHE A 143 -11.24 -9.42 -1.68
N ASP A 144 -10.57 -10.42 -2.24
CA ASP A 144 -10.31 -11.71 -1.60
C ASP A 144 -9.02 -12.31 -2.19
N LEU A 145 -8.07 -12.68 -1.32
CA LEU A 145 -6.84 -13.36 -1.73
C LEU A 145 -7.03 -14.87 -1.94
N MET A 146 -8.11 -15.47 -1.45
CA MET A 146 -8.32 -16.93 -1.49
C MET A 146 -8.34 -17.53 -2.90
N PRO A 147 -8.84 -16.86 -3.96
CA PRO A 147 -8.73 -17.36 -5.34
C PRO A 147 -7.28 -17.63 -5.78
N LEU A 148 -6.30 -16.93 -5.20
CA LEU A 148 -4.88 -17.15 -5.50
C LEU A 148 -4.38 -18.54 -5.09
N ARG A 149 -5.16 -19.32 -4.31
CA ARG A 149 -4.80 -20.70 -3.95
C ARG A 149 -4.74 -21.65 -5.15
N GLN A 150 -5.44 -21.33 -6.23
CA GLN A 150 -5.52 -22.19 -7.41
C GLN A 150 -4.23 -22.19 -8.24
N LEU A 151 -3.27 -21.35 -7.87
CA LEU A 151 -2.07 -21.11 -8.63
C LEU A 151 -0.98 -22.08 -8.25
N ALA A 152 -0.30 -22.60 -9.26
CA ALA A 152 1.01 -23.20 -9.04
C ALA A 152 2.00 -22.10 -8.67
N GLY A 153 2.69 -22.27 -7.55
CA GLY A 153 3.85 -21.46 -7.23
C GLY A 153 5.12 -22.28 -7.09
N PRO A 154 6.17 -21.70 -6.53
CA PRO A 154 7.53 -22.24 -6.64
C PRO A 154 7.76 -23.49 -5.78
N VAL A 155 6.89 -23.68 -4.79
CA VAL A 155 6.80 -24.88 -3.94
C VAL A 155 5.32 -25.09 -3.57
N PRO A 156 4.92 -26.32 -3.18
CA PRO A 156 3.53 -26.61 -2.83
C PRO A 156 2.95 -25.66 -1.77
N GLY A 157 1.75 -25.13 -2.02
CA GLY A 157 1.03 -24.24 -1.10
C GLY A 157 1.51 -22.79 -1.07
N TRP A 158 2.53 -22.43 -1.86
CA TRP A 158 2.99 -21.05 -2.01
C TRP A 158 2.62 -20.53 -3.39
N VAL A 159 2.32 -19.24 -3.46
CA VAL A 159 2.13 -18.42 -4.65
C VAL A 159 3.35 -17.53 -4.81
N GLU A 160 3.81 -17.31 -6.04
CA GLU A 160 4.86 -16.35 -6.36
C GLU A 160 4.35 -15.31 -7.34
N THR A 161 4.70 -14.05 -7.09
CA THR A 161 4.45 -12.94 -8.00
C THR A 161 5.55 -11.89 -7.88
N THR A 162 5.62 -10.97 -8.83
CA THR A 162 6.60 -9.89 -8.86
C THR A 162 5.99 -8.64 -9.47
N ASP A 163 6.23 -7.48 -8.86
CA ASP A 163 5.89 -6.17 -9.44
C ASP A 163 7.00 -5.63 -10.38
N GLY A 164 8.08 -6.41 -10.53
CA GLY A 164 9.27 -6.07 -11.33
C GLY A 164 10.41 -5.49 -10.49
N PHE A 165 10.12 -5.02 -9.29
CA PHE A 165 11.09 -4.50 -8.31
C PHE A 165 11.33 -5.47 -7.14
N ALA A 166 10.26 -6.09 -6.66
CA ALA A 166 10.21 -7.05 -5.58
C ALA A 166 9.45 -8.30 -5.99
N THR A 167 9.80 -9.43 -5.39
CA THR A 167 9.12 -10.71 -5.55
C THR A 167 8.39 -11.04 -4.26
N LEU A 168 7.09 -11.31 -4.33
CA LEU A 168 6.29 -11.81 -3.22
C LEU A 168 6.17 -13.34 -3.33
N PHE A 169 6.49 -14.01 -2.24
CA PHE A 169 6.10 -15.39 -1.99
C PHE A 169 4.99 -15.38 -0.94
N LEU A 170 3.80 -15.84 -1.30
CA LEU A 170 2.60 -15.78 -0.46
C LEU A 170 2.10 -17.19 -0.16
N ARG A 171 1.97 -17.52 1.12
CA ARG A 171 1.21 -18.68 1.60
C ARG A 171 -0.10 -18.15 2.16
N LEU A 172 -1.19 -18.48 1.48
CA LEU A 172 -2.52 -18.01 1.85
C LEU A 172 -2.98 -18.63 3.18
N PRO A 173 -3.86 -17.96 3.94
CA PRO A 173 -4.38 -18.50 5.20
C PRO A 173 -5.03 -19.86 4.98
N SER A 174 -4.93 -20.79 5.94
CA SER A 174 -5.36 -22.20 5.80
C SER A 174 -6.88 -22.35 5.54
N THR A 175 -7.68 -21.47 6.11
CA THR A 175 -9.12 -21.30 5.85
C THR A 175 -9.45 -19.81 5.70
N PRO A 176 -10.62 -19.43 5.14
CA PRO A 176 -11.00 -18.01 5.06
C PRO A 176 -10.91 -17.28 6.41
N ASP A 177 -11.38 -17.92 7.48
CA ASP A 177 -11.36 -17.32 8.82
C ASP A 177 -9.99 -17.40 9.52
N ALA A 178 -9.00 -18.07 8.92
CA ALA A 178 -7.69 -18.23 9.52
C ALA A 178 -6.84 -16.96 9.38
N GLN A 179 -5.95 -16.79 10.35
CA GLN A 179 -4.99 -15.69 10.41
C GLN A 179 -3.55 -16.23 10.47
N ASP A 180 -3.27 -17.27 9.69
CA ASP A 180 -2.00 -18.02 9.68
C ASP A 180 -1.25 -17.92 8.35
N GLY A 181 -1.73 -17.06 7.44
CA GLY A 181 -1.06 -16.76 6.19
C GLY A 181 0.31 -16.13 6.41
N LEU A 182 1.23 -16.36 5.47
CA LEU A 182 2.60 -15.84 5.49
C LEU A 182 2.95 -15.18 4.16
N GLY A 183 3.67 -14.08 4.21
CA GLY A 183 4.21 -13.40 3.04
C GLY A 183 5.71 -13.19 3.19
N VAL A 184 6.48 -13.44 2.14
CA VAL A 184 7.89 -13.08 2.06
C VAL A 184 8.04 -12.15 0.87
N ILE A 185 8.32 -10.88 1.13
CA ILE A 185 8.72 -9.93 0.10
C ILE A 185 10.23 -9.97 -0.01
N PHE A 186 10.73 -10.29 -1.19
CA PHE A 186 12.15 -10.31 -1.50
C PHE A 186 12.47 -9.15 -2.44
N TYR A 187 13.44 -8.32 -2.06
CA TYR A 187 13.93 -7.22 -2.88
C TYR A 187 15.27 -7.64 -3.52
N PRO A 188 15.24 -8.27 -4.71
CA PRO A 188 16.41 -8.92 -5.29
C PRO A 188 17.59 -7.98 -5.50
N GLU A 189 17.35 -6.72 -5.85
CA GLU A 189 18.40 -5.72 -6.11
C GLU A 189 18.98 -5.11 -4.82
N MET A 190 18.18 -5.06 -3.75
CA MET A 190 18.60 -4.54 -2.45
C MET A 190 19.21 -5.63 -1.56
N GLY A 191 18.93 -6.90 -1.88
CA GLY A 191 19.27 -8.03 -1.01
C GLY A 191 18.62 -7.93 0.36
N ARG A 192 17.43 -7.33 0.43
CA ARG A 192 16.62 -7.20 1.64
C ARG A 192 15.39 -8.08 1.49
N SER A 193 14.80 -8.44 2.61
CA SER A 193 13.56 -9.20 2.63
C SER A 193 12.71 -8.86 3.83
N THR A 194 11.40 -8.97 3.65
CA THR A 194 10.40 -8.72 4.69
C THR A 194 9.56 -9.97 4.86
N LEU A 195 9.41 -10.41 6.10
CA LEU A 195 8.47 -11.47 6.49
C LEU A 195 7.20 -10.81 7.03
N MET A 196 6.06 -11.17 6.47
CA MET A 196 4.72 -10.79 6.89
C MET A 196 4.07 -12.04 7.49
N THR A 197 3.56 -11.92 8.71
CA THR A 197 2.97 -13.04 9.43
C THR A 197 1.56 -12.74 9.87
N GLY A 198 0.75 -13.79 9.87
CA GLY A 198 -0.65 -13.69 10.21
C GLY A 198 -1.37 -12.83 9.21
N ILE A 199 -1.29 -13.22 7.94
CA ILE A 199 -2.10 -12.68 6.85
C ILE A 199 -3.48 -13.35 6.93
N ASP A 200 -4.55 -12.59 6.74
CA ASP A 200 -5.94 -13.09 6.59
C ASP A 200 -6.37 -13.05 5.11
N LEU A 201 -7.60 -13.50 4.81
CA LEU A 201 -8.10 -13.55 3.43
C LEU A 201 -8.11 -12.17 2.74
N PHE A 202 -8.20 -11.09 3.52
CA PHE A 202 -8.24 -9.72 3.03
C PHE A 202 -6.86 -9.08 3.05
N GLY A 203 -5.77 -9.84 3.17
CA GLY A 203 -4.42 -9.26 3.20
C GLY A 203 -4.09 -8.48 4.47
N GLY A 204 -4.91 -8.55 5.52
CA GLY A 204 -4.62 -7.92 6.81
C GLY A 204 -3.42 -8.60 7.49
N VAL A 205 -2.39 -7.82 7.81
CA VAL A 205 -1.10 -8.29 8.34
C VAL A 205 -1.01 -7.96 9.82
N ALA A 206 -0.86 -8.99 10.65
CA ALA A 206 -0.63 -8.80 12.08
C ALA A 206 0.76 -8.25 12.40
N ARG A 207 1.79 -8.76 11.71
CA ARG A 207 3.18 -8.30 11.90
C ARG A 207 3.95 -8.37 10.58
N PHE A 208 4.79 -7.37 10.36
CA PHE A 208 5.77 -7.37 9.29
C PHE A 208 7.15 -7.08 9.89
N ARG A 209 8.18 -7.78 9.43
CA ARG A 209 9.55 -7.60 9.93
C ARG A 209 10.54 -7.74 8.81
N ARG A 210 11.45 -6.77 8.71
CA ARG A 210 12.63 -6.90 7.86
C ARG A 210 13.57 -7.93 8.46
N GLN A 211 14.01 -8.86 7.62
CA GLN A 211 14.86 -9.96 8.03
C GLN A 211 15.93 -10.21 6.98
N SER A 212 17.06 -10.72 7.43
CA SER A 212 18.08 -11.25 6.52
C SER A 212 17.58 -12.52 5.84
N TYR A 213 18.14 -12.83 4.68
CA TYR A 213 17.88 -14.08 3.96
C TYR A 213 18.03 -15.32 4.86
N GLY A 214 19.02 -15.35 5.76
CA GLY A 214 19.26 -16.47 6.67
C GLY A 214 18.12 -16.68 7.67
N GLN A 215 17.57 -15.59 8.21
CA GLN A 215 16.44 -15.62 9.15
C GLN A 215 15.15 -16.08 8.47
N ILE A 216 14.89 -15.61 7.24
CA ILE A 216 13.72 -16.06 6.47
C ILE A 216 13.87 -17.54 6.08
N SER A 217 15.05 -17.96 5.63
CA SER A 217 15.32 -19.35 5.28
C SER A 217 15.23 -20.32 6.46
N ALA A 218 15.31 -19.81 7.69
CA ALA A 218 15.07 -20.57 8.92
C ALA A 218 13.57 -20.62 9.27
N SER A 219 12.84 -19.52 9.05
CA SER A 219 11.41 -19.41 9.36
C SER A 219 10.52 -20.11 8.31
N CYS A 220 10.96 -20.14 7.05
CA CYS A 220 10.28 -20.76 5.90
C CYS A 220 11.29 -21.66 5.17
N PRO A 221 11.65 -22.83 5.73
CA PRO A 221 12.66 -23.71 5.14
C PRO A 221 12.29 -24.22 3.74
N GLU A 222 11.01 -24.30 3.42
CA GLU A 222 10.47 -24.72 2.13
C GLU A 222 10.91 -23.77 1.00
N LEU A 223 10.99 -22.47 1.29
CA LEU A 223 11.41 -21.45 0.33
C LEU A 223 12.93 -21.35 0.16
N ARG A 224 13.73 -22.06 0.98
CA ARG A 224 15.18 -21.88 1.03
C ARG A 224 15.86 -22.08 -0.33
N ALA A 225 15.46 -23.10 -1.09
CA ALA A 225 16.03 -23.38 -2.41
C ALA A 225 15.67 -22.28 -3.42
N VAL A 226 14.41 -21.84 -3.41
CA VAL A 226 13.87 -20.79 -4.28
C VAL A 226 14.56 -19.46 -4.00
N LEU A 227 14.58 -19.02 -2.73
CA LEU A 227 15.23 -17.79 -2.31
C LEU A 227 16.73 -17.78 -2.65
N ARG A 228 17.41 -18.93 -2.53
CA ARG A 228 18.82 -19.07 -2.93
C ARG A 228 18.99 -18.87 -4.45
N GLY A 229 18.07 -19.41 -5.25
CA GLY A 229 18.02 -19.22 -6.70
C GLY A 229 17.86 -17.74 -7.06
N CYS A 230 16.83 -17.08 -6.52
CA CYS A 230 16.56 -15.66 -6.73
C CYS A 230 17.74 -14.78 -6.30
N TRP A 231 18.39 -15.13 -5.18
CA TRP A 231 19.61 -14.48 -4.74
C TRP A 231 20.72 -14.64 -5.77
N LYS A 232 21.05 -15.84 -6.24
CA LYS A 232 22.14 -16.03 -7.21
C LYS A 232 21.88 -15.32 -8.55
N ALA A 233 20.65 -15.39 -9.07
CA ALA A 233 20.28 -14.80 -10.35
C ALA A 233 20.56 -13.29 -10.44
N ASN A 234 20.33 -12.56 -9.35
CA ASN A 234 20.47 -11.10 -9.30
C ASN A 234 21.81 -10.59 -8.74
N GLU A 235 22.84 -11.44 -8.64
CA GLU A 235 24.12 -11.07 -8.02
C GLU A 235 24.80 -9.87 -8.69
N LYS A 236 24.87 -9.85 -10.03
CA LYS A 236 25.50 -8.74 -10.78
C LYS A 236 24.77 -7.42 -10.52
N LYS A 237 23.42 -7.42 -10.55
CA LYS A 237 22.59 -6.25 -10.25
C LYS A 237 22.82 -5.74 -8.83
N ARG A 238 22.82 -6.63 -7.83
CA ARG A 238 23.12 -6.25 -6.43
C ARG A 238 24.50 -5.64 -6.26
N ARG A 239 25.53 -6.20 -6.90
CA ARG A 239 26.89 -5.67 -6.84
C ARG A 239 26.94 -4.24 -7.39
N LYS A 240 26.28 -4.00 -8.53
CA LYS A 240 26.16 -2.67 -9.15
C LYS A 240 25.43 -1.68 -8.23
N ALA A 241 24.24 -2.03 -7.74
CA ALA A 241 23.46 -1.18 -6.84
C ALA A 241 24.23 -0.83 -5.54
N ARG A 242 24.98 -1.79 -4.97
CA ARG A 242 25.86 -1.53 -3.81
C ARG A 242 26.99 -0.55 -4.15
N GLN A 243 27.57 -0.64 -5.34
CA GLN A 243 28.61 0.27 -5.79
C GLN A 243 28.05 1.69 -5.98
N GLU A 244 26.89 1.81 -6.63
CA GLU A 244 26.20 3.10 -6.83
C GLU A 244 25.84 3.75 -5.49
N ARG A 245 25.28 3.00 -4.54
CA ARG A 245 25.01 3.51 -3.17
C ARG A 245 26.27 3.97 -2.45
N LYS A 246 27.39 3.26 -2.58
CA LYS A 246 28.68 3.69 -2.01
C LYS A 246 29.17 5.01 -2.62
N VAL A 247 29.02 5.18 -3.93
CA VAL A 247 29.38 6.43 -4.63
C VAL A 247 28.46 7.57 -4.19
N LEU A 248 27.15 7.34 -4.12
CA LEU A 248 26.16 8.32 -3.66
C LEU A 248 26.46 8.79 -2.23
N ARG A 249 26.66 7.85 -1.29
CA ARG A 249 27.02 8.17 0.11
C ARG A 249 28.32 8.98 0.21
N ARG A 250 29.32 8.69 -0.62
CA ARG A 250 30.58 9.48 -0.67
C ARG A 250 30.35 10.90 -1.17
N ARG A 251 29.51 11.07 -2.20
CA ARG A 251 29.14 12.39 -2.74
C ARG A 251 28.35 13.21 -1.72
N LEU A 252 27.38 12.59 -1.04
CA LEU A 252 26.58 13.22 0.01
C LEU A 252 27.46 13.68 1.17
N LYS A 253 28.35 12.82 1.71
CA LYS A 253 29.29 13.21 2.77
C LYS A 253 30.23 14.35 2.37
N LYS A 254 30.66 14.39 1.10
CA LYS A 254 31.50 15.48 0.58
C LYS A 254 30.70 16.79 0.51
N ALA A 255 29.44 16.74 0.06
CA ALA A 255 28.56 17.90 0.00
C ALA A 255 28.20 18.44 1.40
N GLU A 256 27.98 17.57 2.39
CA GLU A 256 27.77 17.95 3.79
C GLU A 256 29.01 18.64 4.38
N GLY A 257 30.21 18.12 4.11
CA GLY A 257 31.47 18.72 4.56
C GLY A 257 31.79 20.07 3.89
N GLU A 258 31.30 20.31 2.67
CA GLU A 258 31.52 21.55 1.92
C GLU A 258 30.51 22.66 2.24
N ARG A 259 29.30 22.32 2.71
CA ARG A 259 28.24 23.31 3.02
C ARG A 259 28.09 23.65 4.50
N GLY A 260 28.71 22.91 5.43
CA GLY A 260 28.63 23.17 6.87
C GLY A 260 27.25 22.94 7.50
N ASP A 261 26.24 22.60 6.69
CA ASP A 261 24.84 22.44 7.05
C ASP A 261 24.40 20.99 6.86
N SER A 262 23.90 20.36 7.93
CA SER A 262 23.37 18.99 7.94
C SER A 262 21.95 18.91 7.34
N VAL A 263 21.72 19.51 6.16
CA VAL A 263 20.35 19.74 5.65
C VAL A 263 19.79 18.55 4.84
N PHE A 264 20.51 17.43 4.71
CA PHE A 264 19.99 16.25 3.99
C PHE A 264 20.13 14.94 4.77
N SER A 265 19.42 14.84 5.89
CA SER A 265 19.00 13.55 6.47
C SER A 265 17.97 12.80 5.62
N PHE A 266 17.56 13.35 4.48
CA PHE A 266 16.48 12.85 3.61
C PHE A 266 16.81 11.64 2.72
N VAL A 267 17.99 11.02 2.83
CA VAL A 267 18.32 9.83 2.02
C VAL A 267 18.78 8.66 2.90
N GLU A 268 18.06 8.40 3.99
CA GLU A 268 17.92 7.03 4.49
C GLU A 268 16.70 6.81 5.41
N THR A 269 15.70 7.69 5.41
CA THR A 269 14.35 7.33 5.82
C THR A 269 13.68 6.61 4.66
N ASP A 270 13.95 5.31 4.63
CA ASP A 270 13.09 4.35 3.96
C ASP A 270 11.63 4.66 4.36
N PRO A 271 10.70 4.90 3.43
CA PRO A 271 9.33 5.36 3.74
C PRO A 271 8.50 4.35 4.56
N TRP A 272 9.11 3.21 4.92
CA TRP A 272 8.52 2.11 5.68
C TRP A 272 9.24 1.85 7.01
N VAL A 273 9.93 2.86 7.55
CA VAL A 273 10.53 2.84 8.90
C VAL A 273 9.69 3.73 9.80
N MET A 274 8.65 3.13 10.37
CA MET A 274 8.12 3.44 11.70
C MET A 274 8.48 2.27 12.61
#